data_AF-A0A2V2UFU1-F1
#
_entry.id   AF-A0A2V2UFU1-F1
#
_cell.length_a   1.000
_cell.length_b   1.000
_cell.length_c   1.000
_cell.angle_alpha   90.00
_cell.angle_beta   90.00
_cell.angle_gamma   90.00
#
_symmetry.space_group_name_H-M   'P 1'
#
loop_
_entity.id
_entity.type
_entity.pdbx_description
1 polymer ?
#
loop_
_entity_poly.entity_id
_entity_poly.type
_entity_poly.pdbx_seq_one_letter_code
_entity_poly.pdbx_strand_id
1 'polypeptide(L)'
;MPGNQASAVPQGDGQRRARSESEDVTDEPAATRRRAKEMHRPQWTLLSRVEDVMLKGSTLSTNMKLNDFLRNHVGGRAAVDEEYNVTMEMFVQDPDDYVQDQRLLEVILNLAAYRELEAIYELHCGWVNFLWQWNIYERKDTTTPFARTKMNAALSQVLNEERRWAEERARKRQKVELTVATTIKDVLFRGRVRAMDIQLNDFLVMELDGMGVMPANQNVLLKEFIKDSARYIRGALLLRDIKASDRYKRMERALREEMDLEEDADDLCEKGVDNLLKWSLAAEEVKANVHNLTKRFLDAAFIELMGSMTMSAPNKLEGYYESVYNASWHHVVEVPGGEGTGLEVREGEAPQSWTYREVGNTFEKDDGVEQSGVLHCRLMVLTSDKGWPYSWNLKGVESTCDCYVNCEVEQVWLFVKDALTELLSIRRWTYIKPGRHVLIGTPGIGKSMNAGSYLLYQLLHYDAEQLPMVAYFIGSQSFLFDKITKTVSLYMDDPRIEDVVKIFSKRGVKGYIIYDVALASRQPPAGLPCRDGA
;
A
#
# COMPACT_ATOMS: atom_id res chain seq x y z
N MET A 1 33.20 0.81 63.53
CA MET A 1 34.38 0.41 62.71
C MET A 1 35.45 -0.08 63.64
N PRO A 2 36.24 -1.13 63.34
CA PRO A 2 36.22 -2.06 62.19
C PRO A 2 35.62 -3.45 62.59
N GLY A 3 35.62 -4.55 61.83
CA GLY A 3 35.93 -4.81 60.40
C GLY A 3 36.46 -6.25 60.15
N ASN A 4 35.87 -6.96 59.16
CA ASN A 4 36.35 -8.17 58.43
C ASN A 4 36.78 -9.48 59.17
N GLN A 5 36.20 -10.64 58.81
CA GLN A 5 36.80 -11.64 57.88
C GLN A 5 36.03 -13.00 57.76
N ALA A 6 36.48 -13.86 56.81
CA ALA A 6 36.08 -15.25 56.45
C ALA A 6 34.80 -15.41 55.59
N SER A 7 34.77 -16.02 54.38
CA SER A 7 35.64 -16.91 53.57
C SER A 7 35.53 -18.44 53.79
N ALA A 8 34.75 -19.14 52.91
CA ALA A 8 34.93 -20.54 52.47
C ALA A 8 34.03 -20.88 51.25
N VAL A 9 34.39 -21.89 50.43
CA VAL A 9 34.04 -22.14 49.00
C VAL A 9 34.30 -23.66 48.67
N PRO A 10 33.73 -24.42 47.67
CA PRO A 10 32.91 -24.12 46.45
C PRO A 10 31.69 -25.09 46.16
N GLN A 11 31.18 -25.08 44.90
CA GLN A 11 30.77 -26.21 44.02
C GLN A 11 29.31 -26.75 43.93
N GLY A 12 28.81 -26.95 42.70
CA GLY A 12 27.64 -27.80 42.35
C GLY A 12 26.89 -27.46 41.04
N ASP A 13 27.21 -28.12 39.92
CA ASP A 13 26.40 -28.12 38.66
C ASP A 13 25.17 -29.07 38.75
N GLY A 14 24.08 -28.82 38.00
CA GLY A 14 22.89 -29.71 38.13
C GLY A 14 21.59 -29.52 37.31
N GLN A 15 21.64 -29.11 36.04
CA GLN A 15 20.73 -29.48 34.92
C GLN A 15 19.15 -29.61 35.04
N ARG A 16 18.47 -29.07 34.00
CA ARG A 16 17.18 -29.48 33.34
C ARG A 16 15.80 -28.95 33.80
N ARG A 17 15.22 -28.08 32.94
CA ARG A 17 13.92 -28.21 32.19
C ARG A 17 13.58 -26.82 31.58
N ALA A 18 12.90 -26.66 30.45
CA ALA A 18 12.70 -27.49 29.26
C ALA A 18 12.45 -26.53 28.07
N ARG A 19 12.85 -26.89 26.85
CA ARG A 19 12.72 -26.05 25.64
C ARG A 19 11.34 -26.29 25.01
N SER A 20 10.59 -25.22 24.78
CA SER A 20 9.44 -25.21 23.86
C SER A 20 9.82 -24.42 22.62
N GLU A 21 9.60 -25.02 21.46
CA GLU A 21 9.87 -24.43 20.15
C GLU A 21 8.55 -23.97 19.54
N SER A 22 8.53 -22.72 19.06
CA SER A 22 7.56 -22.23 18.09
C SER A 22 8.24 -21.13 17.29
N GLU A 23 8.35 -21.34 15.98
CA GLU A 23 9.12 -20.49 15.07
C GLU A 23 8.41 -19.18 14.67
N ASP A 24 9.23 -18.34 14.06
CA ASP A 24 8.91 -17.32 13.04
C ASP A 24 8.47 -15.92 13.49
N VAL A 25 9.48 -15.12 13.84
CA VAL A 25 9.54 -13.70 13.45
C VAL A 25 10.95 -13.43 12.92
N THR A 26 11.11 -13.46 11.60
CA THR A 26 12.36 -13.05 10.93
C THR A 26 12.46 -11.52 10.84
N ASP A 27 12.56 -10.85 11.98
CA ASP A 27 12.85 -9.41 12.05
C ASP A 27 14.37 -9.18 11.92
N GLU A 28 14.79 -8.80 10.72
CA GLU A 28 16.20 -8.55 10.41
C GLU A 28 16.72 -7.30 11.17
N PRO A 29 17.80 -7.39 11.96
CA PRO A 29 18.21 -6.31 12.85
C PRO A 29 18.67 -5.06 12.09
N ALA A 30 18.34 -3.88 12.60
CA ALA A 30 18.59 -2.58 11.95
C ALA A 30 20.07 -2.30 11.58
N ALA A 31 21.02 -3.01 12.20
CA ALA A 31 22.43 -2.97 11.84
C ALA A 31 22.70 -3.52 10.42
N THR A 32 22.03 -4.61 10.03
CA THR A 32 22.11 -5.20 8.67
C THR A 32 21.58 -4.19 7.65
N ARG A 33 20.47 -3.51 7.98
CA ARG A 33 19.85 -2.49 7.13
C ARG A 33 20.72 -1.23 6.91
N ARG A 34 21.57 -0.86 7.88
CA ARG A 34 22.61 0.17 7.69
C ARG A 34 23.75 -0.33 6.81
N ARG A 35 24.28 -1.52 7.08
CA ARG A 35 25.42 -2.09 6.35
C ARG A 35 25.06 -2.38 4.87
N ALA A 36 23.83 -2.83 4.60
CA ALA A 36 23.30 -2.97 3.25
C ALA A 36 23.18 -1.63 2.50
N LYS A 37 22.80 -0.54 3.19
CA LYS A 37 22.79 0.81 2.59
C LYS A 37 24.18 1.34 2.27
N GLU A 38 25.20 1.02 3.07
CA GLU A 38 26.59 1.42 2.78
C GLU A 38 27.19 0.65 1.60
N MET A 39 26.80 -0.61 1.38
CA MET A 39 27.24 -1.40 0.21
C MET A 39 26.69 -0.92 -1.15
N HIS A 40 25.67 -0.05 -1.17
CA HIS A 40 24.92 0.33 -2.38
C HIS A 40 24.95 1.83 -2.68
N ARG A 41 26.04 2.51 -2.30
CA ARG A 41 26.25 3.91 -2.70
C ARG A 41 26.76 3.96 -4.16
N PRO A 42 26.25 4.88 -5.00
CA PRO A 42 26.81 5.10 -6.33
C PRO A 42 28.32 5.33 -6.23
N GLN A 43 29.09 4.58 -7.02
CA GLN A 43 30.54 4.82 -7.12
C GLN A 43 30.82 6.14 -7.83
N TRP A 44 29.91 6.53 -8.73
CA TRP A 44 29.95 7.77 -9.50
C TRP A 44 28.64 8.54 -9.36
N THR A 45 28.68 9.82 -9.71
CA THR A 45 27.50 10.68 -9.83
C THR A 45 27.63 11.52 -11.09
N LEU A 46 26.57 12.19 -11.53
CA LEU A 46 26.66 13.18 -12.62
C LEU A 46 27.68 14.30 -12.34
N LEU A 47 28.02 14.57 -11.07
CA LEU A 47 29.04 15.53 -10.64
C LEU A 47 30.44 14.92 -10.42
N SER A 48 30.65 13.63 -10.72
CA SER A 48 31.98 13.02 -10.70
C SER A 48 32.84 13.61 -11.82
N ARG A 49 34.11 13.86 -11.51
CA ARG A 49 35.07 14.41 -12.47
C ARG A 49 35.54 13.35 -13.46
N VAL A 50 36.01 13.79 -14.63
CA VAL A 50 36.58 12.91 -15.65
C VAL A 50 37.83 12.21 -15.13
N GLU A 51 38.71 12.94 -14.44
CA GLU A 51 39.94 12.41 -13.88
C GLU A 51 39.66 11.28 -12.87
N ASP A 52 38.66 11.43 -12.00
CA ASP A 52 38.26 10.40 -11.02
C ASP A 52 37.81 9.11 -11.73
N VAL A 53 36.98 9.25 -12.76
CA VAL A 53 36.44 8.12 -13.54
C VAL A 53 37.53 7.43 -14.37
N MET A 54 38.39 8.22 -15.01
CA MET A 54 39.45 7.74 -15.89
C MET A 54 40.60 7.09 -15.10
N LEU A 55 41.02 7.69 -14.00
CA LEU A 55 42.13 7.19 -13.16
C LEU A 55 41.68 6.20 -12.08
N LYS A 56 40.43 5.72 -12.14
CA LYS A 56 39.87 4.72 -11.21
C LYS A 56 40.77 3.48 -11.07
N GLY A 57 41.41 3.33 -9.92
CA GLY A 57 42.31 2.21 -9.61
C GLY A 57 43.73 2.36 -10.16
N SER A 58 44.05 3.50 -10.76
CA SER A 58 45.40 3.90 -11.18
C SER A 58 46.13 4.62 -10.05
N THR A 59 47.46 4.59 -10.06
CA THR A 59 48.32 5.42 -9.18
C THR A 59 48.69 6.76 -9.81
N LEU A 60 48.21 7.03 -11.01
CA LEU A 60 48.46 8.26 -11.75
C LEU A 60 47.69 9.45 -11.18
N SER A 61 48.21 10.64 -11.43
CA SER A 61 47.55 11.91 -11.17
C SER A 61 47.96 12.92 -12.24
N THR A 62 47.03 13.75 -12.71
CA THR A 62 47.32 14.87 -13.62
C THR A 62 48.32 15.88 -13.02
N ASN A 63 48.32 16.00 -11.68
CA ASN A 63 49.23 16.84 -10.92
C ASN A 63 50.59 16.18 -10.58
N MET A 64 50.83 14.92 -10.99
CA MET A 64 52.13 14.27 -10.82
C MET A 64 53.20 15.02 -11.62
N LYS A 65 54.41 15.19 -11.08
CA LYS A 65 55.54 15.77 -11.84
C LYS A 65 56.08 14.78 -12.89
N LEU A 66 56.61 15.32 -13.99
CA LEU A 66 57.22 14.53 -15.07
C LEU A 66 58.33 13.61 -14.55
N ASN A 67 59.23 14.09 -13.69
CA ASN A 67 60.28 13.23 -13.11
C ASN A 67 59.73 12.11 -12.21
N ASP A 68 58.60 12.32 -11.53
CA ASP A 68 57.98 11.25 -10.73
C ASP A 68 57.33 10.20 -11.64
N PHE A 69 56.69 10.63 -12.72
CA PHE A 69 56.16 9.74 -13.76
C PHE A 69 57.27 8.90 -14.42
N LEU A 70 58.39 9.53 -14.81
CA LEU A 70 59.55 8.85 -15.39
C LEU A 70 60.13 7.80 -14.43
N ARG A 71 60.29 8.13 -13.14
CA ARG A 71 60.75 7.18 -12.12
C ARG A 71 59.83 5.96 -11.98
N ASN A 72 58.52 6.19 -12.04
CA ASN A 72 57.49 5.15 -11.85
C ASN A 72 57.28 4.25 -13.08
N HIS A 73 57.45 4.78 -14.31
CA HIS A 73 57.05 4.08 -15.54
C HIS A 73 58.17 3.83 -16.56
N VAL A 74 59.29 4.58 -16.51
CA VAL A 74 60.46 4.39 -17.40
C VAL A 74 61.65 3.81 -16.64
N GLY A 75 61.84 4.24 -15.39
CA GLY A 75 62.85 3.73 -14.45
C GLY A 75 63.80 4.82 -13.95
N GLY A 76 64.37 4.62 -12.76
CA GLY A 76 65.04 5.66 -11.96
C GLY A 76 66.32 6.32 -12.52
N ARG A 77 66.70 6.06 -13.77
CA ARG A 77 67.75 6.79 -14.52
C ARG A 77 67.21 7.81 -15.53
N ALA A 78 65.93 7.73 -15.89
CA ALA A 78 65.28 8.73 -16.73
C ALA A 78 64.84 9.92 -15.87
N ALA A 79 65.31 11.11 -16.21
CA ALA A 79 64.92 12.38 -15.60
C ALA A 79 65.20 13.53 -16.58
N VAL A 80 64.41 14.59 -16.48
CA VAL A 80 64.66 15.91 -17.09
C VAL A 80 65.20 16.88 -16.03
N ASP A 81 65.83 17.97 -16.47
CA ASP A 81 66.26 19.04 -15.58
C ASP A 81 65.07 19.71 -14.87
N GLU A 82 65.30 20.31 -13.70
CA GLU A 82 64.22 20.80 -12.84
C GLU A 82 63.39 21.93 -13.48
N GLU A 83 63.93 22.64 -14.46
CA GLU A 83 63.21 23.65 -15.25
C GLU A 83 62.17 23.05 -16.21
N TYR A 84 62.36 21.81 -16.67
CA TYR A 84 61.39 21.06 -17.49
C TYR A 84 60.53 20.09 -16.67
N ASN A 85 60.75 20.02 -15.35
CA ASN A 85 60.06 19.11 -14.44
C ASN A 85 58.65 19.62 -14.04
N VAL A 86 57.80 19.78 -15.05
CA VAL A 86 56.40 20.26 -14.96
C VAL A 86 55.43 19.16 -14.51
N THR A 87 54.16 19.51 -14.30
CA THR A 87 53.09 18.52 -14.08
C THR A 87 52.78 17.76 -15.36
N MET A 88 52.27 16.52 -15.25
CA MET A 88 51.83 15.74 -16.40
C MET A 88 50.73 16.45 -17.20
N GLU A 89 49.85 17.22 -16.56
CA GLU A 89 48.86 18.06 -17.24
C GLU A 89 49.48 19.13 -18.18
N MET A 90 50.64 19.70 -17.80
CA MET A 90 51.39 20.63 -18.66
C MET A 90 52.21 19.88 -19.72
N PHE A 91 52.81 18.76 -19.36
CA PHE A 91 53.61 17.95 -20.29
C PHE A 91 52.80 17.36 -21.45
N VAL A 92 51.58 16.91 -21.18
CA VAL A 92 50.69 16.28 -22.17
C VAL A 92 50.18 17.27 -23.23
N GLN A 93 50.23 18.59 -22.97
CA GLN A 93 49.85 19.62 -23.94
C GLN A 93 50.82 19.64 -25.13
N ASP A 94 52.12 19.82 -24.84
CA ASP A 94 53.18 19.96 -25.83
C ASP A 94 54.46 19.20 -25.36
N PRO A 95 54.52 17.86 -25.50
CA PRO A 95 55.60 17.04 -24.94
C PRO A 95 57.01 17.37 -25.44
N ASP A 96 57.14 17.81 -26.69
CA ASP A 96 58.42 18.17 -27.33
C ASP A 96 59.12 19.36 -26.65
N ASP A 97 58.37 20.26 -25.99
CA ASP A 97 58.93 21.44 -25.30
C ASP A 97 59.70 21.08 -24.02
N TYR A 98 59.45 19.88 -23.46
CA TYR A 98 60.00 19.44 -22.17
C TYR A 98 60.97 18.25 -22.27
N VAL A 99 60.93 17.47 -23.36
CA VAL A 99 61.81 16.30 -23.57
C VAL A 99 62.46 16.35 -24.95
N GLN A 100 63.67 16.92 -25.01
CA GLN A 100 64.44 17.01 -26.26
C GLN A 100 65.03 15.66 -26.73
N ASP A 101 65.19 14.68 -25.84
CA ASP A 101 65.60 13.32 -26.25
C ASP A 101 64.41 12.59 -26.90
N GLN A 102 64.38 12.64 -28.22
CA GLN A 102 63.36 12.03 -29.06
C GLN A 102 63.19 10.52 -28.82
N ARG A 103 64.22 9.79 -28.36
CA ARG A 103 64.08 8.36 -28.00
C ARG A 103 63.37 8.19 -26.66
N LEU A 104 63.67 9.04 -25.68
CA LEU A 104 62.96 9.04 -24.41
C LEU A 104 61.51 9.47 -24.61
N LEU A 105 61.26 10.48 -25.44
CA LEU A 105 59.92 10.93 -25.79
C LEU A 105 59.11 9.82 -26.48
N GLU A 106 59.67 9.14 -27.48
CA GLU A 106 59.02 7.99 -28.14
C GLU A 106 58.65 6.88 -27.13
N VAL A 107 59.50 6.59 -26.15
CA VAL A 107 59.18 5.64 -25.07
C VAL A 107 58.00 6.15 -24.23
N ILE A 108 58.02 7.43 -23.82
CA ILE A 108 56.95 8.03 -22.99
C ILE A 108 55.59 7.98 -23.71
N LEU A 109 55.54 8.42 -24.98
CA LEU A 109 54.31 8.46 -25.78
C LEU A 109 53.72 7.06 -26.04
N ASN A 110 54.53 6.00 -25.93
CA ASN A 110 54.07 4.61 -26.07
C ASN A 110 53.65 3.95 -24.74
N LEU A 111 53.81 4.62 -23.59
CA LEU A 111 53.33 4.09 -22.30
C LEU A 111 51.81 4.17 -22.20
N ALA A 112 51.17 3.05 -21.81
CA ALA A 112 49.75 3.04 -21.48
C ALA A 112 49.38 4.09 -20.41
N ALA A 113 50.28 4.32 -19.45
CA ALA A 113 50.13 5.34 -18.40
C ALA A 113 50.10 6.78 -18.96
N TYR A 114 50.88 7.05 -20.02
CA TYR A 114 50.81 8.34 -20.72
C TYR A 114 49.50 8.45 -21.49
N ARG A 115 49.09 7.39 -22.20
CA ARG A 115 47.83 7.33 -22.95
C ARG A 115 46.57 7.51 -22.07
N GLU A 116 46.59 7.10 -20.80
CA GLU A 116 45.50 7.43 -19.87
C GLU A 116 45.39 8.93 -19.60
N LEU A 117 46.51 9.65 -19.48
CA LEU A 117 46.58 11.09 -19.20
C LEU A 117 46.29 11.93 -20.46
N GLU A 118 46.83 11.52 -21.61
CA GLU A 118 46.51 12.06 -22.94
C GLU A 118 44.99 12.03 -23.21
N ALA A 119 44.33 10.89 -22.93
CA ALA A 119 42.90 10.75 -23.13
C ALA A 119 42.04 11.58 -22.15
N ILE A 120 42.58 11.98 -20.98
CA ILE A 120 41.93 12.95 -20.08
C ILE A 120 42.07 14.37 -20.65
N TYR A 121 43.26 14.71 -21.15
CA TYR A 121 43.50 16.00 -21.80
C TYR A 121 42.62 16.18 -23.06
N GLU A 122 42.45 15.16 -23.89
CA GLU A 122 41.50 15.17 -25.02
C GLU A 122 40.07 15.51 -24.57
N LEU A 123 39.61 14.97 -23.44
CA LEU A 123 38.28 15.27 -22.88
C LEU A 123 38.19 16.71 -22.36
N HIS A 124 39.23 17.23 -21.70
CA HIS A 124 39.28 18.62 -21.24
C HIS A 124 39.30 19.62 -22.42
N CYS A 125 40.03 19.32 -23.50
CA CYS A 125 39.97 20.06 -24.77
C CYS A 125 38.56 20.04 -25.40
N GLY A 126 37.82 18.94 -25.22
CA GLY A 126 36.40 18.82 -25.54
C GLY A 126 35.45 19.53 -24.56
N TRP A 127 35.95 20.28 -23.58
CA TRP A 127 35.22 20.92 -22.47
C TRP A 127 34.48 19.95 -21.53
N VAL A 128 34.81 18.66 -21.59
CA VAL A 128 34.23 17.62 -20.73
C VAL A 128 35.08 17.46 -19.47
N ASN A 129 34.65 18.07 -18.38
CA ASN A 129 35.29 18.02 -17.06
C ASN A 129 34.51 17.12 -16.08
N PHE A 130 33.19 16.95 -16.30
CA PHE A 130 32.29 16.18 -15.44
C PHE A 130 31.46 15.16 -16.22
N LEU A 131 31.00 14.11 -15.54
CA LEU A 131 30.21 13.04 -16.13
C LEU A 131 28.86 13.51 -16.71
N TRP A 132 28.24 14.57 -16.17
CA TRP A 132 27.05 15.20 -16.76
C TRP A 132 27.35 15.89 -18.10
N GLN A 133 28.54 16.47 -18.27
CA GLN A 133 28.96 17.06 -19.54
C GLN A 133 29.21 15.95 -20.56
N TRP A 134 29.82 14.83 -20.14
CA TRP A 134 29.92 13.65 -20.99
C TRP A 134 28.54 13.13 -21.41
N ASN A 135 27.53 13.16 -20.53
CA ASN A 135 26.18 12.73 -20.90
C ASN A 135 25.66 13.49 -22.14
N ILE A 136 25.75 14.82 -22.12
CA ILE A 136 25.30 15.71 -23.20
C ILE A 136 26.33 15.94 -24.32
N TYR A 137 27.52 15.36 -24.22
CA TYR A 137 28.58 15.55 -25.22
C TYR A 137 28.23 14.82 -26.52
N GLU A 138 28.18 15.55 -27.63
CA GLU A 138 27.70 15.01 -28.92
C GLU A 138 28.79 14.27 -29.70
N ARG A 139 30.06 14.70 -29.60
CA ARG A 139 31.19 14.17 -30.39
C ARG A 139 31.91 13.00 -29.71
N LYS A 140 31.15 12.07 -29.11
CA LYS A 140 31.70 10.88 -28.44
C LYS A 140 32.49 9.98 -29.40
N ASP A 141 32.15 10.03 -30.69
CA ASP A 141 32.77 9.30 -31.78
C ASP A 141 34.20 9.74 -32.11
N THR A 142 34.58 10.99 -31.80
CA THR A 142 35.95 11.50 -32.00
C THR A 142 36.88 11.21 -30.83
N THR A 143 36.35 10.93 -29.63
CA THR A 143 37.14 10.58 -28.43
C THR A 143 37.79 9.20 -28.56
N THR A 144 39.00 9.02 -28.03
CA THR A 144 39.68 7.71 -27.93
C THR A 144 38.73 6.59 -27.45
N PRO A 145 38.72 5.38 -28.07
CA PRO A 145 37.83 4.29 -27.67
C PRO A 145 37.94 3.90 -26.19
N PHE A 146 39.15 4.02 -25.63
CA PHE A 146 39.45 3.76 -24.22
C PHE A 146 38.66 4.69 -23.28
N ALA A 147 38.81 6.01 -23.48
CA ALA A 147 38.11 7.02 -22.69
C ALA A 147 36.58 6.90 -22.85
N ARG A 148 36.10 6.73 -24.08
CA ARG A 148 34.68 6.51 -24.37
C ARG A 148 34.11 5.33 -23.59
N THR A 149 34.84 4.21 -23.54
CA THR A 149 34.40 3.00 -22.81
C THR A 149 34.37 3.23 -21.30
N LYS A 150 35.41 3.83 -20.70
CA LYS A 150 35.42 4.14 -19.25
C LYS A 150 34.29 5.11 -18.87
N MET A 151 34.13 6.19 -19.65
CA MET A 151 33.12 7.23 -19.39
C MET A 151 31.68 6.73 -19.60
N ASN A 152 31.42 5.94 -20.65
CA ASN A 152 30.11 5.29 -20.83
C ASN A 152 29.81 4.28 -19.72
N ALA A 153 30.78 3.46 -19.30
CA ALA A 153 30.57 2.52 -18.19
C ALA A 153 30.22 3.23 -16.88
N ALA A 154 30.87 4.37 -16.57
CA ALA A 154 30.54 5.18 -15.41
C ALA A 154 29.16 5.84 -15.52
N LEU A 155 28.82 6.42 -16.67
CA LEU A 155 27.51 7.04 -16.92
C LEU A 155 26.38 6.00 -16.85
N SER A 156 26.56 4.83 -17.45
CA SER A 156 25.62 3.70 -17.35
C SER A 156 25.44 3.21 -15.92
N GLN A 157 26.47 3.26 -15.06
CA GLN A 157 26.29 2.99 -13.63
C GLN A 157 25.35 4.01 -12.99
N VAL A 158 25.59 5.31 -13.20
CA VAL A 158 24.78 6.40 -12.63
C VAL A 158 23.32 6.29 -13.07
N LEU A 159 23.06 6.16 -14.37
CA LEU A 159 21.70 6.06 -14.91
C LEU A 159 20.96 4.81 -14.43
N ASN A 160 21.63 3.65 -14.36
CA ASN A 160 21.03 2.42 -13.81
C ASN A 160 20.77 2.52 -12.30
N GLU A 161 21.56 3.29 -11.56
CA GLU A 161 21.30 3.55 -10.16
C GLU A 161 20.16 4.54 -9.97
N GLU A 162 20.12 5.66 -10.68
CA GLU A 162 18.98 6.59 -10.65
C GLU A 162 17.67 5.89 -11.04
N ARG A 163 17.71 4.98 -12.04
CA ARG A 163 16.56 4.14 -12.40
C ARG A 163 16.18 3.19 -11.27
N ARG A 164 17.13 2.49 -10.64
CA ARG A 164 16.85 1.65 -9.46
C ARG A 164 16.27 2.46 -8.29
N TRP A 165 16.78 3.66 -8.02
CA TRP A 165 16.23 4.56 -7.00
C TRP A 165 14.85 5.11 -7.38
N ALA A 166 14.55 5.28 -8.67
CA ALA A 166 13.21 5.61 -9.15
C ALA A 166 12.24 4.43 -9.01
N GLU A 167 12.63 3.23 -9.45
CA GLU A 167 11.91 1.98 -9.25
C GLU A 167 11.68 1.68 -7.76
N GLU A 168 12.64 1.94 -6.87
CA GLU A 168 12.47 1.69 -5.43
C GLU A 168 11.62 2.77 -4.75
N ARG A 169 11.68 4.03 -5.20
CA ARG A 169 10.70 5.07 -4.80
C ARG A 169 9.30 4.70 -5.28
N ALA A 170 9.17 4.15 -6.49
CA ALA A 170 7.92 3.63 -7.01
C ALA A 170 7.43 2.42 -6.20
N ARG A 171 8.27 1.43 -5.88
CA ARG A 171 7.93 0.30 -4.99
C ARG A 171 7.50 0.75 -3.59
N LYS A 172 8.12 1.81 -3.05
CA LYS A 172 7.67 2.41 -1.78
C LYS A 172 6.32 3.13 -1.91
N ARG A 173 5.99 3.66 -3.10
CA ARG A 173 4.65 4.14 -3.45
C ARG A 173 3.66 3.02 -3.81
N GLN A 174 4.11 1.84 -4.28
CA GLN A 174 3.29 0.64 -4.46
C GLN A 174 2.81 0.05 -3.13
N LYS A 175 3.38 0.49 -2.00
CA LYS A 175 2.84 0.22 -0.66
C LYS A 175 1.70 1.17 -0.25
N VAL A 176 1.20 1.98 -1.19
CA VAL A 176 -0.16 2.53 -1.13
C VAL A 176 -1.10 1.42 -1.54
N GLU A 177 -2.05 1.09 -0.67
CA GLU A 177 -3.09 0.09 -0.92
C GLU A 177 -3.78 0.36 -2.26
N LEU A 178 -3.98 -0.69 -3.07
CA LEU A 178 -4.85 -0.59 -4.23
C LEU A 178 -6.24 -0.14 -3.74
N THR A 179 -6.85 0.80 -4.45
CA THR A 179 -8.19 1.29 -4.13
C THR A 179 -9.14 1.03 -5.30
N VAL A 180 -10.43 1.08 -5.00
CA VAL A 180 -11.51 0.97 -5.98
C VAL A 180 -11.39 2.03 -7.09
N ALA A 181 -10.75 3.17 -6.79
CA ALA A 181 -10.54 4.30 -7.70
C ALA A 181 -9.17 4.29 -8.41
N THR A 182 -8.34 3.25 -8.22
CA THR A 182 -7.04 3.15 -8.91
C THR A 182 -7.26 2.98 -10.41
N THR A 183 -6.64 3.85 -11.22
CA THR A 183 -6.85 3.87 -12.68
C THR A 183 -6.23 2.65 -13.35
N ILE A 184 -6.72 2.28 -14.54
CA ILE A 184 -6.13 1.17 -15.32
C ILE A 184 -4.64 1.42 -15.62
N LYS A 185 -4.26 2.66 -15.99
CA LYS A 185 -2.85 3.00 -16.24
C LYS A 185 -1.99 2.87 -14.97
N ASP A 186 -2.49 3.27 -13.80
CA ASP A 186 -1.78 3.08 -12.53
C ASP A 186 -1.59 1.59 -12.20
N VAL A 187 -2.54 0.72 -12.57
CA VAL A 187 -2.48 -0.72 -12.34
C VAL A 187 -1.48 -1.41 -13.27
N LEU A 188 -1.52 -1.10 -14.57
CA LEU A 188 -0.66 -1.72 -15.57
C LEU A 188 0.80 -1.27 -15.43
N PHE A 189 1.02 0.04 -15.25
CA PHE A 189 2.37 0.58 -15.15
C PHE A 189 2.91 0.57 -13.71
N ARG A 190 2.06 0.56 -12.66
CA ARG A 190 2.44 0.45 -11.23
C ARG A 190 3.60 1.37 -10.80
N GLY A 191 3.71 2.54 -11.41
CA GLY A 191 4.82 3.49 -11.20
C GLY A 191 6.20 3.01 -11.66
N ARG A 192 6.31 1.91 -12.42
CA ARG A 192 7.56 1.52 -13.09
C ARG A 192 8.04 2.66 -13.99
N VAL A 193 9.36 2.80 -14.13
CA VAL A 193 9.93 3.68 -15.14
C VAL A 193 9.58 3.08 -16.50
N ARG A 194 8.72 3.76 -17.27
CA ARG A 194 8.24 3.28 -18.56
C ARG A 194 9.40 3.34 -19.55
N ALA A 195 9.81 2.20 -20.10
CA ALA A 195 10.90 2.16 -21.09
C ALA A 195 10.58 3.01 -22.31
N MET A 196 9.30 3.13 -22.66
CA MET A 196 8.81 3.95 -23.76
C MET A 196 9.01 5.47 -23.60
N ASP A 197 9.24 5.96 -22.38
CA ASP A 197 9.55 7.37 -22.08
C ASP A 197 11.06 7.69 -22.11
N ILE A 198 11.92 6.69 -22.30
CA ILE A 198 13.38 6.88 -22.40
C ILE A 198 13.69 7.63 -23.71
N GLN A 199 14.65 8.55 -23.68
CA GLN A 199 15.12 9.22 -24.90
C GLN A 199 16.06 8.30 -25.70
N LEU A 200 16.01 8.38 -27.03
CA LEU A 200 16.82 7.54 -27.92
C LEU A 200 18.30 7.60 -27.55
N ASN A 201 18.88 8.79 -27.36
CA ASN A 201 20.30 8.93 -27.04
C ASN A 201 20.66 8.30 -25.69
N ASP A 202 19.81 8.41 -24.66
CA ASP A 202 20.02 7.76 -23.36
C ASP A 202 20.09 6.24 -23.52
N PHE A 203 19.17 5.66 -24.31
CA PHE A 203 19.18 4.24 -24.63
C PHE A 203 20.44 3.81 -25.41
N LEU A 204 20.82 4.56 -26.45
CA LEU A 204 22.00 4.25 -27.26
C LEU A 204 23.30 4.31 -26.44
N VAL A 205 23.42 5.27 -25.52
CA VAL A 205 24.56 5.39 -24.59
C VAL A 205 24.55 4.28 -23.55
N MET A 206 23.41 4.01 -22.91
CA MET A 206 23.29 3.05 -21.80
C MET A 206 23.42 1.60 -22.25
N GLU A 207 22.82 1.24 -23.40
CA GLU A 207 22.72 -0.14 -23.85
C GLU A 207 23.60 -0.47 -25.07
N LEU A 208 23.93 0.50 -25.94
CA LEU A 208 24.70 0.25 -27.16
C LEU A 208 26.06 0.97 -27.17
N ASP A 209 26.59 1.32 -26.00
CA ASP A 209 27.91 1.97 -25.80
C ASP A 209 28.08 3.28 -26.61
N GLY A 210 26.98 3.96 -26.93
CA GLY A 210 26.93 5.17 -27.77
C GLY A 210 26.84 4.91 -29.27
N MET A 211 26.78 3.65 -29.71
CA MET A 211 26.54 3.29 -31.12
C MET A 211 25.20 3.87 -31.58
N GLY A 212 25.24 4.68 -32.64
CA GLY A 212 24.04 5.33 -33.20
C GLY A 212 23.84 6.80 -32.79
N VAL A 213 24.57 7.29 -31.76
CA VAL A 213 24.54 8.70 -31.39
C VAL A 213 25.26 9.50 -32.48
N MET A 214 24.54 10.39 -33.16
CA MET A 214 25.08 11.27 -34.21
C MET A 214 24.42 12.64 -34.15
N PRO A 215 25.14 13.75 -34.47
CA PRO A 215 24.57 15.10 -34.48
C PRO A 215 23.36 15.31 -35.42
N ALA A 216 23.19 14.44 -36.42
CA ALA A 216 22.08 14.51 -37.38
C ALA A 216 20.82 13.73 -36.96
N ASN A 217 20.89 12.93 -35.88
CA ASN A 217 19.77 12.09 -35.43
C ASN A 217 18.94 12.85 -34.39
N GLN A 218 17.62 12.83 -34.52
CA GLN A 218 16.73 13.49 -33.56
C GLN A 218 16.58 12.65 -32.29
N ASN A 219 16.81 13.27 -31.13
CA ASN A 219 16.66 12.62 -29.83
C ASN A 219 15.19 12.54 -29.42
N VAL A 220 14.48 11.54 -29.94
CA VAL A 220 13.05 11.29 -29.70
C VAL A 220 12.81 10.28 -28.59
N LEU A 221 11.57 10.18 -28.11
CA LEU A 221 11.15 9.08 -27.21
C LEU A 221 11.30 7.73 -27.93
N LEU A 222 11.72 6.72 -27.17
CA LEU A 222 12.05 5.41 -27.73
C LEU A 222 10.82 4.74 -28.40
N LYS A 223 9.59 5.00 -27.93
CA LYS A 223 8.37 4.53 -28.64
C LYS A 223 8.20 5.10 -30.04
N GLU A 224 8.52 6.37 -30.25
CA GLU A 224 8.46 6.98 -31.58
C GLU A 224 9.56 6.43 -32.49
N PHE A 225 10.73 6.12 -31.91
CA PHE A 225 11.80 5.41 -32.63
C PHE A 225 11.40 3.98 -33.04
N ILE A 226 10.73 3.21 -32.17
CA ILE A 226 10.29 1.84 -32.54
C ILE A 226 9.22 1.88 -33.65
N LYS A 227 8.33 2.87 -33.66
CA LYS A 227 7.33 3.07 -34.73
C LYS A 227 7.98 3.35 -36.10
N ASP A 228 8.93 4.28 -36.17
CA ASP A 228 9.55 4.70 -37.44
C ASP A 228 11.06 4.95 -37.34
N SER A 229 11.80 3.91 -36.97
CA SER A 229 13.26 3.96 -36.77
C SER A 229 14.07 4.48 -37.97
N ALA A 230 13.58 4.30 -39.20
CA ALA A 230 14.27 4.74 -40.42
C ALA A 230 14.22 6.26 -40.63
N ARG A 231 13.21 6.94 -40.07
CA ARG A 231 13.09 8.40 -40.08
C ARG A 231 14.12 9.10 -39.19
N TYR A 232 14.50 8.46 -38.08
CA TYR A 232 15.34 9.07 -37.05
C TYR A 232 16.83 8.68 -37.15
N ILE A 233 17.15 7.49 -37.69
CA ILE A 233 18.53 7.09 -38.02
C ILE A 233 18.62 6.83 -39.53
N ARG A 234 19.18 7.81 -40.26
CA ARG A 234 19.28 7.78 -41.73
C ARG A 234 20.31 6.79 -42.28
N GLY A 235 21.27 6.36 -41.45
CA GLY A 235 22.30 5.41 -41.84
C GLY A 235 21.76 3.98 -41.92
N ALA A 236 21.42 3.49 -43.12
CA ALA A 236 20.79 2.18 -43.29
C ALA A 236 21.63 0.99 -42.74
N LEU A 237 22.97 1.04 -42.87
CA LEU A 237 23.87 0.04 -42.29
C LEU A 237 23.91 0.13 -40.76
N LEU A 238 24.10 1.34 -40.22
CA LEU A 238 24.10 1.61 -38.78
C LEU A 238 22.79 1.17 -38.11
N LEU A 239 21.65 1.44 -38.74
CA LEU A 239 20.34 1.00 -38.25
C LEU A 239 20.17 -0.52 -38.31
N ARG A 240 20.73 -1.18 -39.34
CA ARG A 240 20.75 -2.65 -39.43
C ARG A 240 21.58 -3.25 -38.28
N ASP A 241 22.73 -2.68 -37.97
CA ASP A 241 23.63 -3.18 -36.92
C ASP A 241 23.03 -2.96 -35.52
N ILE A 242 22.40 -1.80 -35.28
CA ILE A 242 21.59 -1.53 -34.08
C ILE A 242 20.47 -2.57 -33.94
N LYS A 243 19.70 -2.83 -35.00
CA LYS A 243 18.62 -3.83 -35.00
C LYS A 243 19.11 -5.27 -34.86
N ALA A 244 20.34 -5.55 -35.28
CA ALA A 244 20.97 -6.86 -35.11
C ALA A 244 21.38 -7.14 -33.66
N SER A 245 21.56 -6.10 -32.82
CA SER A 245 21.95 -6.24 -31.41
C SER A 245 20.89 -6.95 -30.55
N ASP A 246 21.31 -7.94 -29.76
CA ASP A 246 20.42 -8.66 -28.83
C ASP A 246 19.97 -7.82 -27.63
N ARG A 247 20.63 -6.68 -27.38
CA ARG A 247 20.14 -5.69 -26.40
C ARG A 247 18.97 -4.90 -26.97
N TYR A 248 19.11 -4.44 -28.22
CA TYR A 248 18.02 -3.77 -28.94
C TYR A 248 16.80 -4.69 -29.09
N LYS A 249 16.95 -5.94 -29.54
CA LYS A 249 15.83 -6.88 -29.69
C LYS A 249 15.08 -7.15 -28.37
N ARG A 250 15.80 -7.21 -27.25
CA ARG A 250 15.18 -7.37 -25.92
C ARG A 250 14.40 -6.11 -25.52
N MET A 251 14.97 -4.93 -25.74
CA MET A 251 14.30 -3.66 -25.48
C MET A 251 13.07 -3.47 -26.39
N GLU A 252 13.19 -3.70 -27.69
CA GLU A 252 12.08 -3.60 -28.65
C GLU A 252 10.90 -4.49 -28.26
N ARG A 253 11.14 -5.72 -27.79
CA ARG A 253 10.06 -6.59 -27.31
C ARG A 253 9.36 -5.99 -26.09
N ALA A 254 10.11 -5.56 -25.07
CA ALA A 254 9.55 -4.97 -23.86
C ALA A 254 8.79 -3.66 -24.15
N LEU A 255 9.27 -2.86 -25.11
CA LEU A 255 8.59 -1.64 -25.56
C LEU A 255 7.29 -1.92 -26.30
N ARG A 256 7.25 -2.97 -27.14
CA ARG A 256 6.00 -3.39 -27.79
C ARG A 256 4.99 -3.86 -26.76
N GLU A 257 5.40 -4.69 -25.81
CA GLU A 257 4.56 -5.08 -24.66
C GLU A 257 4.07 -3.84 -23.87
N GLU A 258 4.91 -2.84 -23.57
CA GLU A 258 4.48 -1.59 -22.91
C GLU A 258 3.52 -0.75 -23.77
N MET A 259 3.69 -0.73 -25.10
CA MET A 259 2.81 -0.02 -26.02
C MET A 259 1.44 -0.69 -26.13
N ASP A 260 1.38 -2.02 -26.24
CA ASP A 260 0.14 -2.79 -26.25
C ASP A 260 -0.65 -2.58 -24.95
N LEU A 261 0.04 -2.46 -23.80
CA LEU A 261 -0.56 -2.08 -22.51
C LEU A 261 -1.07 -0.63 -22.46
N GLU A 262 -0.41 0.33 -23.14
CA GLU A 262 -0.87 1.73 -23.22
C GLU A 262 -2.10 1.85 -24.13
N GLU A 263 -2.09 1.16 -25.27
CA GLU A 263 -3.19 1.08 -26.23
C GLU A 263 -4.45 0.47 -25.59
N ASP A 264 -4.36 -0.74 -25.02
CA ASP A 264 -5.49 -1.38 -24.31
C ASP A 264 -6.07 -0.49 -23.19
N ALA A 265 -5.22 0.28 -22.50
CA ALA A 265 -5.67 1.16 -21.42
C ALA A 265 -6.45 2.36 -21.93
N ASP A 266 -6.03 2.95 -23.06
CA ASP A 266 -6.77 4.04 -23.71
C ASP A 266 -8.08 3.51 -24.33
N ASP A 267 -8.03 2.36 -25.00
CA ASP A 267 -9.20 1.68 -25.57
C ASP A 267 -10.27 1.33 -24.52
N LEU A 268 -9.83 0.94 -23.31
CA LEU A 268 -10.71 0.72 -22.16
C LEU A 268 -11.27 2.02 -21.60
N CYS A 269 -10.47 3.08 -21.52
CA CYS A 269 -10.95 4.40 -21.08
C CYS A 269 -12.01 4.97 -22.04
N GLU A 270 -11.83 4.83 -23.36
CA GLU A 270 -12.85 5.23 -24.36
C GLU A 270 -14.16 4.44 -24.19
N LYS A 271 -14.08 3.16 -23.82
CA LYS A 271 -15.24 2.31 -23.49
C LYS A 271 -15.78 2.58 -22.08
N GLY A 272 -15.32 3.64 -21.41
CA GLY A 272 -15.77 4.08 -20.08
C GLY A 272 -15.16 3.33 -18.90
N VAL A 273 -14.26 2.37 -19.15
CA VAL A 273 -13.61 1.48 -18.19
C VAL A 273 -12.27 2.08 -17.74
N ASP A 274 -12.32 3.13 -16.92
CA ASP A 274 -11.14 3.91 -16.50
C ASP A 274 -10.41 3.40 -15.24
N ASN A 275 -11.03 2.51 -14.47
CA ASN A 275 -10.53 2.03 -13.18
C ASN A 275 -10.81 0.55 -12.92
N LEU A 276 -10.16 0.00 -11.88
CA LEU A 276 -10.18 -1.42 -11.55
C LEU A 276 -11.57 -1.97 -11.14
N LEU A 277 -12.47 -1.14 -10.60
CA LEU A 277 -13.86 -1.54 -10.36
C LEU A 277 -14.65 -1.63 -11.66
N LYS A 278 -14.51 -0.64 -12.54
CA LYS A 278 -15.18 -0.69 -13.84
C LYS A 278 -14.66 -1.86 -14.67
N TRP A 279 -13.39 -2.23 -14.55
CA TRP A 279 -12.84 -3.44 -15.18
C TRP A 279 -13.58 -4.70 -14.74
N SER A 280 -13.83 -4.90 -13.44
CA SER A 280 -14.54 -6.10 -12.99
C SER A 280 -15.99 -6.16 -13.47
N LEU A 281 -16.64 -5.00 -13.55
CA LEU A 281 -18.01 -4.82 -14.05
C LEU A 281 -18.14 -4.77 -15.59
N ALA A 282 -17.04 -4.69 -16.33
CA ALA A 282 -17.07 -4.59 -17.79
C ALA A 282 -17.70 -5.83 -18.44
N ALA A 283 -18.43 -5.63 -19.54
CA ALA A 283 -19.04 -6.71 -20.30
C ALA A 283 -17.97 -7.65 -20.87
N GLU A 284 -18.29 -8.93 -21.05
CA GLU A 284 -17.30 -9.90 -21.56
C GLU A 284 -16.90 -9.60 -23.01
N GLU A 285 -17.74 -8.95 -23.83
CA GLU A 285 -17.31 -8.45 -25.15
C GLU A 285 -16.22 -7.37 -25.02
N VAL A 286 -16.26 -6.52 -24.00
CA VAL A 286 -15.23 -5.50 -23.76
C VAL A 286 -13.94 -6.18 -23.30
N LYS A 287 -14.02 -7.12 -22.36
CA LYS A 287 -12.86 -7.89 -21.85
C LYS A 287 -12.25 -8.86 -22.88
N ALA A 288 -13.01 -9.27 -23.90
CA ALA A 288 -12.53 -10.17 -24.95
C ALA A 288 -11.66 -9.46 -26.01
N ASN A 289 -11.84 -8.15 -26.18
CA ASN A 289 -11.09 -7.33 -27.13
C ASN A 289 -9.75 -6.80 -26.57
N VAL A 290 -9.40 -7.13 -25.33
CA VAL A 290 -8.20 -6.66 -24.61
C VAL A 290 -7.10 -7.74 -24.67
N HIS A 291 -5.83 -7.34 -24.80
CA HIS A 291 -4.73 -8.30 -24.85
C HIS A 291 -4.64 -9.13 -23.57
N ASN A 292 -4.29 -10.42 -23.74
CA ASN A 292 -4.25 -11.41 -22.64
C ASN A 292 -3.29 -10.98 -21.51
N LEU A 293 -2.21 -10.24 -21.84
CA LEU A 293 -1.28 -9.70 -20.86
C LEU A 293 -1.94 -8.64 -19.96
N THR A 294 -2.61 -7.66 -20.56
CA THR A 294 -3.39 -6.63 -19.88
C THR A 294 -4.48 -7.25 -19.00
N LYS A 295 -5.28 -8.16 -19.57
CA LYS A 295 -6.31 -8.91 -18.85
C LYS A 295 -5.75 -9.57 -17.59
N ARG A 296 -4.64 -10.31 -17.70
CA ARG A 296 -3.97 -10.95 -16.56
C ARG A 296 -3.51 -9.95 -15.50
N PHE A 297 -2.96 -8.79 -15.90
CA PHE A 297 -2.53 -7.78 -14.93
C PHE A 297 -3.71 -7.13 -14.19
N LEU A 298 -4.79 -6.81 -14.90
CA LEU A 298 -5.99 -6.23 -14.30
C LEU A 298 -6.73 -7.25 -13.41
N ASP A 299 -6.86 -8.50 -13.84
CA ASP A 299 -7.46 -9.57 -13.03
C ASP A 299 -6.62 -9.87 -11.77
N ALA A 300 -5.29 -9.96 -11.89
CA ALA A 300 -4.39 -10.15 -10.74
C ALA A 300 -4.41 -8.96 -9.78
N ALA A 301 -4.45 -7.73 -10.30
CA ALA A 301 -4.58 -6.54 -9.47
C ALA A 301 -5.97 -6.43 -8.82
N PHE A 302 -7.04 -6.90 -9.47
CA PHE A 302 -8.36 -6.98 -8.86
C PHE A 302 -8.37 -8.02 -7.72
N ILE A 303 -7.71 -9.17 -7.91
CA ILE A 303 -7.49 -10.16 -6.85
C ILE A 303 -6.66 -9.55 -5.69
N GLU A 304 -5.66 -8.71 -5.96
CA GLU A 304 -4.87 -8.01 -4.94
C GLU A 304 -5.65 -6.85 -4.27
N LEU A 305 -6.55 -6.16 -4.97
CA LEU A 305 -7.49 -5.20 -4.38
C LEU A 305 -8.44 -5.92 -3.43
N MET A 306 -9.00 -7.05 -3.85
CA MET A 306 -9.84 -7.89 -2.98
C MET A 306 -9.02 -8.50 -1.84
N GLY A 307 -7.75 -8.83 -2.08
CA GLY A 307 -6.77 -9.36 -1.13
C GLY A 307 -6.30 -8.35 -0.07
N SER A 308 -6.20 -7.07 -0.42
CA SER A 308 -5.92 -5.97 0.52
C SER A 308 -7.18 -5.45 1.21
N MET A 309 -8.33 -5.54 0.55
CA MET A 309 -9.66 -5.48 1.19
C MET A 309 -10.03 -6.77 1.95
N THR A 310 -9.12 -7.76 2.05
CA THR A 310 -9.33 -8.94 2.89
C THR A 310 -9.13 -8.56 4.35
N MET A 311 -10.18 -7.95 4.89
CA MET A 311 -10.73 -8.38 6.17
C MET A 311 -10.62 -9.92 6.24
N SER A 312 -10.17 -10.48 7.36
CA SER A 312 -10.20 -11.93 7.60
C SER A 312 -11.51 -12.50 7.07
N ALA A 313 -11.45 -13.46 6.13
CA ALA A 313 -12.61 -13.89 5.35
C ALA A 313 -13.83 -14.06 6.27
N PRO A 314 -14.94 -13.32 6.05
CA PRO A 314 -15.98 -13.18 7.04
C PRO A 314 -16.50 -14.55 7.44
N ASN A 315 -16.41 -14.85 8.73
CA ASN A 315 -16.93 -16.10 9.25
C ASN A 315 -18.44 -16.06 9.08
N LYS A 316 -18.95 -16.79 8.06
CA LYS A 316 -20.38 -16.97 7.85
C LYS A 316 -20.91 -17.78 9.02
N LEU A 317 -21.67 -17.14 9.90
CA LEU A 317 -22.25 -17.80 11.06
C LEU A 317 -23.52 -18.53 10.63
N GLU A 318 -23.35 -19.75 10.11
CA GLU A 318 -24.44 -20.58 9.61
C GLU A 318 -25.51 -20.82 10.70
N GLY A 319 -26.77 -20.59 10.37
CA GLY A 319 -27.91 -20.66 11.30
C GLY A 319 -27.94 -19.57 12.39
N TYR A 320 -27.00 -18.62 12.44
CA TYR A 320 -27.01 -17.55 13.44
C TYR A 320 -28.07 -16.49 13.13
N TYR A 321 -28.37 -16.24 11.85
CA TYR A 321 -29.51 -15.39 11.45
C TYR A 321 -30.81 -15.95 12.03
N GLU A 322 -31.10 -17.22 11.75
CA GLU A 322 -32.33 -17.88 12.18
C GLU A 322 -32.41 -18.05 13.71
N SER A 323 -31.28 -18.22 14.41
CA SER A 323 -31.24 -18.24 15.89
C SER A 323 -31.68 -16.91 16.51
N VAL A 324 -31.22 -15.78 15.95
CA VAL A 324 -31.56 -14.44 16.46
C VAL A 324 -32.96 -14.02 15.99
N TYR A 325 -33.34 -14.39 14.76
CA TYR A 325 -34.66 -14.07 14.20
C TYR A 325 -35.78 -14.87 14.87
N ASN A 326 -35.61 -16.18 15.08
CA ASN A 326 -36.63 -17.03 15.70
C ASN A 326 -36.46 -17.14 17.23
N ALA A 327 -35.85 -16.14 17.88
CA ALA A 327 -35.64 -16.14 19.33
C ALA A 327 -36.97 -16.25 20.09
N SER A 328 -37.02 -17.16 21.07
CA SER A 328 -38.22 -17.53 21.81
C SER A 328 -38.57 -16.52 22.89
N TRP A 329 -39.84 -16.14 22.95
CA TRP A 329 -40.37 -15.24 23.97
C TRP A 329 -40.79 -15.98 25.23
N HIS A 330 -40.44 -15.39 26.37
CA HIS A 330 -41.00 -15.69 27.68
C HIS A 330 -41.35 -14.36 28.37
N HIS A 331 -42.31 -14.37 29.29
CA HIS A 331 -42.68 -13.18 30.05
C HIS A 331 -42.96 -13.50 31.51
N VAL A 332 -42.59 -12.58 32.40
CA VAL A 332 -42.80 -12.65 33.84
C VAL A 332 -43.99 -11.76 34.19
N VAL A 333 -45.06 -12.37 34.68
CA VAL A 333 -46.25 -11.65 35.16
C VAL A 333 -46.29 -11.61 36.69
N GLU A 334 -46.82 -10.51 37.20
CA GLU A 334 -47.26 -10.41 38.58
C GLU A 334 -48.63 -11.07 38.74
N VAL A 335 -48.70 -12.14 39.55
CA VAL A 335 -49.94 -12.84 39.86
C VAL A 335 -50.47 -12.33 41.20
N PRO A 336 -51.68 -11.72 41.25
CA PRO A 336 -52.24 -11.24 42.50
C PRO A 336 -52.63 -12.41 43.42
N GLY A 337 -51.88 -12.58 44.51
CA GLY A 337 -52.06 -13.59 45.55
C GLY A 337 -51.79 -13.01 46.94
N GLY A 338 -52.45 -13.56 47.97
CA GLY A 338 -52.38 -13.05 49.34
C GLY A 338 -51.02 -13.24 50.01
N GLU A 339 -50.65 -12.27 50.87
CA GLU A 339 -49.41 -12.22 51.68
C GLU A 339 -48.06 -12.30 50.94
N GLY A 340 -48.04 -12.30 49.61
CA GLY A 340 -46.84 -12.07 48.83
C GLY A 340 -47.10 -11.94 47.33
N THR A 341 -46.49 -10.92 46.71
CA THR A 341 -46.44 -10.77 45.25
C THR A 341 -45.77 -12.00 44.62
N GLY A 342 -46.55 -12.86 43.95
CA GLY A 342 -46.05 -13.99 43.19
C GLY A 342 -45.59 -13.56 41.80
N LEU A 343 -44.42 -14.01 41.37
CA LEU A 343 -43.94 -13.89 39.98
C LEU A 343 -44.08 -15.23 39.28
N GLU A 344 -44.79 -15.25 38.15
CA GLU A 344 -44.96 -16.43 37.30
C GLU A 344 -44.29 -16.19 35.94
N VAL A 345 -43.48 -17.15 35.49
CA VAL A 345 -42.89 -17.14 34.15
C VAL A 345 -43.82 -17.89 33.21
N ARG A 346 -44.18 -17.27 32.09
CA ARG A 346 -45.04 -17.82 31.04
C ARG A 346 -44.30 -17.84 29.71
N GLU A 347 -44.57 -18.85 28.92
CA GLU A 347 -44.05 -18.99 27.55
C GLU A 347 -44.88 -18.11 26.58
N GLY A 348 -44.23 -17.61 25.52
CA GLY A 348 -44.83 -16.73 24.53
C GLY A 348 -44.68 -15.24 24.84
N GLU A 349 -45.05 -14.41 23.86
CA GLU A 349 -45.07 -12.95 23.96
C GLU A 349 -46.14 -12.48 24.97
N ALA A 350 -45.88 -11.40 25.70
CA ALA A 350 -46.80 -10.87 26.70
C ALA A 350 -48.07 -10.30 26.03
N PRO A 351 -49.30 -10.72 26.44
CA PRO A 351 -50.54 -10.23 25.83
C PRO A 351 -50.76 -8.71 25.95
N GLN A 352 -50.17 -8.10 26.98
CA GLN A 352 -49.94 -6.66 27.12
C GLN A 352 -48.56 -6.49 27.77
N SER A 353 -47.64 -5.77 27.11
CA SER A 353 -46.32 -5.48 27.65
C SER A 353 -46.41 -4.33 28.67
N TRP A 354 -46.46 -3.08 28.20
CA TRP A 354 -46.63 -1.88 29.02
C TRP A 354 -47.40 -0.79 28.27
N THR A 355 -48.10 0.07 29.03
CA THR A 355 -48.78 1.26 28.51
C THR A 355 -47.90 2.50 28.64
N TYR A 356 -47.86 3.33 27.60
CA TYR A 356 -47.08 4.58 27.58
C TYR A 356 -47.94 5.76 27.19
N ARG A 357 -47.61 6.94 27.73
CA ARG A 357 -48.13 8.24 27.30
C ARG A 357 -47.02 9.02 26.61
N GLU A 358 -47.39 9.68 25.52
CA GLU A 358 -46.52 10.61 24.81
C GLU A 358 -46.48 11.94 25.58
N VAL A 359 -45.28 12.35 26.00
CA VAL A 359 -45.03 13.57 26.76
C VAL A 359 -43.92 14.34 26.05
N GLY A 360 -44.32 15.32 25.22
CA GLY A 360 -43.38 16.04 24.36
C GLY A 360 -42.76 15.11 23.31
N ASN A 361 -41.43 15.04 23.27
CA ASN A 361 -40.69 14.14 22.36
C ASN A 361 -40.22 12.84 23.08
N THR A 362 -40.93 12.43 24.13
CA THR A 362 -40.54 11.29 24.99
C THR A 362 -41.75 10.44 25.37
N PHE A 363 -41.53 9.16 25.61
CA PHE A 363 -42.55 8.22 26.10
C PHE A 363 -42.37 7.99 27.60
N GLU A 364 -43.37 8.35 28.40
CA GLU A 364 -43.42 8.03 29.83
C GLU A 364 -44.34 6.83 30.08
N LYS A 365 -44.03 6.02 31.09
CA LYS A 365 -44.84 4.85 31.47
C LYS A 365 -46.15 5.33 32.10
N ASP A 366 -47.28 4.80 31.63
CA ASP A 366 -48.59 5.17 32.15
C ASP A 366 -48.91 4.40 33.44
N ASP A 367 -48.38 4.91 34.55
CA ASP A 367 -48.61 4.39 35.90
C ASP A 367 -49.91 4.94 36.53
N GLY A 368 -50.67 5.77 35.81
CA GLY A 368 -51.75 6.59 36.38
C GLY A 368 -53.12 5.93 36.45
N VAL A 369 -53.28 4.69 35.99
CA VAL A 369 -54.58 3.98 35.95
C VAL A 369 -54.42 2.53 36.41
N GLU A 370 -54.42 2.32 37.73
CA GLU A 370 -54.48 0.98 38.34
C GLU A 370 -55.82 0.29 37.98
N GLN A 371 -55.85 -0.46 36.87
CA GLN A 371 -56.96 -1.36 36.55
C GLN A 371 -56.78 -2.68 37.29
N SER A 372 -57.41 -2.78 38.46
CA SER A 372 -57.41 -3.99 39.28
C SER A 372 -57.91 -5.22 38.50
N GLY A 373 -57.01 -6.19 38.26
CA GLY A 373 -57.33 -7.48 37.63
C GLY A 373 -56.57 -7.80 36.34
N VAL A 374 -55.76 -6.86 35.81
CA VAL A 374 -54.85 -7.14 34.68
C VAL A 374 -53.55 -7.75 35.21
N LEU A 375 -53.05 -8.81 34.56
CA LEU A 375 -51.73 -9.38 34.85
C LEU A 375 -50.65 -8.41 34.36
N HIS A 376 -49.92 -7.78 35.28
CA HIS A 376 -48.89 -6.82 34.92
C HIS A 376 -47.60 -7.54 34.52
N CYS A 377 -47.14 -7.31 33.28
CA CYS A 377 -45.81 -7.75 32.87
C CYS A 377 -44.75 -6.95 33.63
N ARG A 378 -43.77 -7.65 34.22
CA ARG A 378 -42.62 -7.02 34.89
C ARG A 378 -41.31 -7.20 34.14
N LEU A 379 -41.19 -8.23 33.31
CA LEU A 379 -40.02 -8.50 32.49
C LEU A 379 -40.41 -9.41 31.33
N MET A 380 -39.90 -9.15 30.14
CA MET A 380 -39.91 -10.12 29.04
C MET A 380 -38.49 -10.66 28.82
N VAL A 381 -38.38 -11.88 28.29
CA VAL A 381 -37.11 -12.55 28.02
C VAL A 381 -37.12 -13.08 26.60
N LEU A 382 -36.08 -12.78 25.84
CA LEU A 382 -35.83 -13.28 24.49
C LEU A 382 -34.66 -14.25 24.51
N THR A 383 -34.92 -15.52 24.18
CA THR A 383 -33.93 -16.60 24.24
C THR A 383 -33.49 -17.00 22.82
N SER A 384 -32.19 -16.86 22.51
CA SER A 384 -31.56 -17.25 21.24
C SER A 384 -30.68 -18.47 21.45
N ASP A 385 -30.90 -19.55 20.69
CA ASP A 385 -30.17 -20.84 20.81
C ASP A 385 -28.64 -20.71 20.72
N LYS A 386 -28.15 -19.76 19.91
CA LYS A 386 -26.72 -19.46 19.70
C LYS A 386 -26.25 -18.23 20.49
N GLY A 387 -27.10 -17.68 21.35
CA GLY A 387 -26.84 -16.45 22.10
C GLY A 387 -26.92 -15.17 21.27
N TRP A 388 -26.62 -14.06 21.92
CA TRP A 388 -26.68 -12.71 21.35
C TRP A 388 -25.28 -12.16 21.01
N PRO A 389 -25.14 -11.29 19.97
CA PRO A 389 -23.86 -10.73 19.56
C PRO A 389 -23.04 -10.08 20.68
N TYR A 390 -23.71 -9.46 21.65
CA TYR A 390 -23.06 -8.86 22.83
C TYR A 390 -22.19 -9.87 23.62
N SER A 391 -22.60 -11.13 23.65
CA SER A 391 -21.99 -12.18 24.49
C SER A 391 -21.03 -13.10 23.73
N TRP A 392 -20.92 -12.94 22.41
CA TRP A 392 -20.31 -13.92 21.53
C TRP A 392 -18.78 -14.02 21.70
N ASN A 393 -18.31 -15.18 22.15
CA ASN A 393 -16.89 -15.54 22.26
C ASN A 393 -16.02 -14.52 23.02
N LEU A 394 -16.56 -13.90 24.07
CA LEU A 394 -15.79 -13.11 25.03
C LEU A 394 -14.89 -14.02 25.89
N LYS A 395 -13.71 -14.35 25.36
CA LYS A 395 -12.61 -15.07 26.05
C LYS A 395 -13.00 -16.43 26.66
N GLY A 396 -13.78 -17.24 25.93
CA GLY A 396 -14.09 -18.62 26.33
C GLY A 396 -15.19 -18.76 27.38
N VAL A 397 -15.99 -17.71 27.59
CA VAL A 397 -17.28 -17.79 28.30
C VAL A 397 -18.38 -18.16 27.30
N GLU A 398 -19.32 -19.01 27.69
CA GLU A 398 -20.49 -19.37 26.87
C GLU A 398 -21.35 -18.12 26.57
N SER A 399 -21.87 -18.04 25.35
CA SER A 399 -22.74 -16.94 24.92
C SER A 399 -24.03 -16.94 25.75
N THR A 400 -24.46 -15.78 26.24
CA THR A 400 -25.73 -15.68 26.98
C THR A 400 -26.90 -15.80 26.01
N CYS A 401 -27.72 -16.83 26.21
CA CYS A 401 -28.91 -17.08 25.40
C CYS A 401 -30.04 -16.07 25.66
N ASP A 402 -30.16 -15.57 26.89
CA ASP A 402 -31.27 -14.73 27.32
C ASP A 402 -30.97 -13.23 27.24
N CYS A 403 -31.92 -12.48 26.69
CA CYS A 403 -31.97 -11.02 26.66
C CYS A 403 -33.16 -10.54 27.49
N TYR A 404 -32.93 -9.74 28.54
CA TYR A 404 -33.96 -9.31 29.48
C TYR A 404 -34.52 -7.93 29.10
N VAL A 405 -35.79 -7.86 28.72
CA VAL A 405 -36.48 -6.64 28.26
C VAL A 405 -37.41 -6.13 29.36
N ASN A 406 -37.08 -4.97 29.92
CA ASN A 406 -37.94 -4.17 30.79
C ASN A 406 -38.60 -3.02 30.00
N CYS A 407 -39.49 -2.26 30.65
CA CYS A 407 -40.17 -1.12 30.04
C CYS A 407 -39.21 -0.06 29.50
N GLU A 408 -38.05 0.17 30.13
CA GLU A 408 -37.06 1.14 29.66
C GLU A 408 -36.39 0.68 28.35
N VAL A 409 -36.13 -0.61 28.18
CA VAL A 409 -35.62 -1.18 26.93
C VAL A 409 -36.69 -1.14 25.83
N GLU A 410 -37.97 -1.33 26.17
CA GLU A 410 -39.07 -1.20 25.22
C GLU A 410 -39.29 0.28 24.78
N GLN A 411 -39.20 1.24 25.71
CA GLN A 411 -39.23 2.68 25.37
C GLN A 411 -38.14 3.08 24.37
N VAL A 412 -36.92 2.52 24.51
CA VAL A 412 -35.83 2.75 23.54
C VAL A 412 -36.21 2.21 22.14
N TRP A 413 -36.89 1.07 22.05
CA TRP A 413 -37.40 0.58 20.77
C TRP A 413 -38.53 1.47 20.21
N LEU A 414 -39.49 1.91 21.02
CA LEU A 414 -40.55 2.82 20.58
C LEU A 414 -39.97 4.10 19.97
N PHE A 415 -38.98 4.69 20.63
CA PHE A 415 -38.27 5.86 20.12
C PHE A 415 -37.51 5.58 18.80
N VAL A 416 -36.80 4.46 18.70
CA VAL A 416 -36.10 4.07 17.46
C VAL A 416 -37.09 3.78 16.32
N LYS A 417 -38.23 3.15 16.61
CA LYS A 417 -39.28 2.83 15.66
C LYS A 417 -39.95 4.10 15.09
N ASP A 418 -40.21 5.09 15.94
CA ASP A 418 -40.76 6.37 15.51
C ASP A 418 -39.77 7.13 14.60
N ALA A 419 -38.52 7.26 15.04
CA ALA A 419 -37.45 7.88 14.23
C ALA A 419 -37.19 7.14 12.89
N LEU A 420 -37.29 5.81 12.86
CA LEU A 420 -37.24 5.04 11.62
C LEU A 420 -38.44 5.34 10.70
N THR A 421 -39.63 5.44 11.28
CA THR A 421 -40.86 5.74 10.54
C THR A 421 -40.75 7.13 9.89
N GLU A 422 -40.26 8.14 10.61
CA GLU A 422 -39.98 9.47 10.05
C GLU A 422 -38.93 9.40 8.92
N LEU A 423 -37.75 8.81 9.18
CA LEU A 423 -36.64 8.72 8.21
C LEU A 423 -36.99 7.95 6.92
N LEU A 424 -37.86 6.94 7.01
CA LEU A 424 -38.24 6.10 5.87
C LEU A 424 -39.44 6.64 5.09
N SER A 425 -40.31 7.46 5.70
CA SER A 425 -41.50 8.03 5.05
C SER A 425 -41.19 9.17 4.07
N ILE A 426 -40.06 9.86 4.22
CA ILE A 426 -39.74 11.08 3.47
C ILE A 426 -39.41 10.76 2.00
N ARG A 427 -40.37 11.02 1.11
CA ARG A 427 -40.15 10.98 -0.35
C ARG A 427 -39.39 12.24 -0.81
N ARG A 428 -38.12 12.03 -1.19
CA ARG A 428 -37.18 12.97 -1.85
C ARG A 428 -36.65 14.17 -1.03
N TRP A 429 -35.32 14.16 -0.92
CA TRP A 429 -34.45 15.33 -1.14
C TRP A 429 -34.62 16.56 -0.24
N THR A 430 -34.65 16.35 1.07
CA THR A 430 -34.26 17.38 2.06
C THR A 430 -33.06 16.88 2.87
N TYR A 431 -32.08 17.77 3.12
CA TYR A 431 -30.84 17.46 3.85
C TYR A 431 -31.11 17.28 5.36
N ILE A 432 -31.67 16.13 5.74
CA ILE A 432 -31.76 15.72 7.15
C ILE A 432 -30.50 14.95 7.50
N LYS A 433 -29.73 15.43 8.50
CA LYS A 433 -28.65 14.65 9.09
C LYS A 433 -29.28 13.44 9.79
N PRO A 434 -28.85 12.19 9.53
CA PRO A 434 -29.39 11.03 10.23
C PRO A 434 -29.21 11.21 11.74
N GLY A 435 -30.34 11.12 12.48
CA GLY A 435 -30.40 11.33 13.92
C GLY A 435 -29.49 10.34 14.66
N ARG A 436 -28.61 10.87 15.50
CA ARG A 436 -27.73 10.07 16.36
C ARG A 436 -28.35 9.94 17.73
N HIS A 437 -28.85 8.76 18.05
CA HIS A 437 -29.43 8.46 19.35
C HIS A 437 -28.37 7.81 20.23
N VAL A 438 -28.16 8.37 21.43
CA VAL A 438 -27.15 7.92 22.39
C VAL A 438 -27.87 7.48 23.65
N LEU A 439 -27.89 6.17 23.91
CA LEU A 439 -28.46 5.61 25.13
C LEU A 439 -27.47 5.79 26.29
N ILE A 440 -27.80 6.70 27.21
CA ILE A 440 -27.02 6.96 28.43
C ILE A 440 -27.70 6.29 29.61
N GLY A 441 -26.92 5.68 30.51
CA GLY A 441 -27.43 5.20 31.80
C GLY A 441 -26.33 4.55 32.63
N THR A 442 -26.65 4.18 33.86
CA THR A 442 -25.69 3.72 34.87
C THR A 442 -24.88 2.49 34.42
N PRO A 443 -23.56 2.43 34.65
CA PRO A 443 -22.76 1.22 34.44
C PRO A 443 -23.32 0.01 35.21
N GLY A 444 -23.17 -1.20 34.66
CA GLY A 444 -23.61 -2.45 35.30
C GLY A 444 -25.08 -2.84 35.12
N ILE A 445 -25.98 -1.93 34.72
CA ILE A 445 -27.44 -2.20 34.59
C ILE A 445 -27.80 -2.94 33.26
N GLY A 446 -26.84 -3.61 32.60
CA GLY A 446 -27.15 -4.46 31.44
C GLY A 446 -27.56 -3.75 30.13
N LYS A 447 -27.42 -2.42 30.03
CA LYS A 447 -27.82 -1.60 28.85
C LYS A 447 -27.43 -2.23 27.50
N SER A 448 -26.13 -2.49 27.33
CA SER A 448 -25.52 -3.04 26.12
C SER A 448 -26.07 -4.43 25.76
N MET A 449 -26.12 -5.31 26.76
CA MET A 449 -26.61 -6.68 26.64
C MET A 449 -28.09 -6.74 26.26
N ASN A 450 -28.93 -5.96 26.92
CA ASN A 450 -30.38 -6.05 26.77
C ASN A 450 -30.90 -5.12 25.65
N ALA A 451 -30.60 -3.82 25.69
CA ALA A 451 -31.10 -2.88 24.70
C ALA A 451 -30.50 -3.13 23.31
N GLY A 452 -29.20 -3.46 23.23
CA GLY A 452 -28.56 -3.78 21.96
C GLY A 452 -29.16 -5.03 21.29
N SER A 453 -29.34 -6.10 22.07
CA SER A 453 -29.94 -7.36 21.59
C SER A 453 -31.40 -7.20 21.20
N TYR A 454 -32.20 -6.49 22.00
CA TYR A 454 -33.61 -6.23 21.70
C TYR A 454 -33.79 -5.35 20.47
N LEU A 455 -33.00 -4.28 20.33
CA LEU A 455 -33.01 -3.44 19.12
C LEU A 455 -32.64 -4.26 17.88
N LEU A 456 -31.64 -5.15 17.97
CA LEU A 456 -31.28 -6.03 16.87
C LEU A 456 -32.45 -6.95 16.48
N TYR A 457 -33.08 -7.64 17.45
CA TYR A 457 -34.25 -8.48 17.22
C TYR A 457 -35.37 -7.72 16.50
N GLN A 458 -35.70 -6.52 17.00
CA GLN A 458 -36.75 -5.68 16.43
C GLN A 458 -36.43 -5.16 15.02
N LEU A 459 -35.18 -4.76 14.75
CA LEU A 459 -34.74 -4.31 13.42
C LEU A 459 -34.71 -5.44 12.38
N LEU A 460 -34.48 -6.68 12.82
CA LEU A 460 -34.58 -7.87 11.97
C LEU A 460 -36.04 -8.18 11.59
N HIS A 461 -37.00 -7.93 12.49
CA HIS A 461 -38.44 -8.05 12.24
C HIS A 461 -39.06 -6.84 11.53
N TYR A 462 -38.38 -5.70 11.48
CA TYR A 462 -38.80 -4.55 10.68
C TYR A 462 -38.83 -4.91 9.18
N ASP A 463 -39.58 -4.16 8.37
CA ASP A 463 -39.67 -4.36 6.92
C ASP A 463 -38.28 -4.50 6.26
N ALA A 464 -38.07 -5.61 5.56
CA ALA A 464 -36.82 -5.95 4.89
C ALA A 464 -36.63 -5.20 3.55
N GLU A 465 -37.69 -4.72 2.91
CA GLU A 465 -37.58 -3.88 1.71
C GLU A 465 -37.12 -2.47 2.07
N GLN A 466 -37.64 -1.93 3.18
CA GLN A 466 -37.26 -0.60 3.69
C GLN A 466 -35.91 -0.61 4.42
N LEU A 467 -35.61 -1.68 5.15
CA LEU A 467 -34.36 -1.86 5.87
C LEU A 467 -33.73 -3.24 5.59
N PRO A 468 -33.04 -3.42 4.45
CA PRO A 468 -32.39 -4.68 4.07
C PRO A 468 -31.26 -5.18 4.99
N MET A 469 -30.58 -4.29 5.71
CA MET A 469 -29.38 -4.65 6.49
C MET A 469 -29.32 -4.01 7.88
N VAL A 470 -28.75 -4.76 8.83
CA VAL A 470 -28.46 -4.29 10.18
C VAL A 470 -27.02 -4.65 10.52
N ALA A 471 -26.24 -3.68 10.99
CA ALA A 471 -24.89 -3.91 11.48
C ALA A 471 -24.83 -3.67 12.99
N TYR A 472 -24.20 -4.60 13.72
CA TYR A 472 -24.01 -4.54 15.16
C TYR A 472 -22.51 -4.55 15.47
N PHE A 473 -22.01 -3.52 16.14
CA PHE A 473 -20.60 -3.39 16.52
C PHE A 473 -20.45 -3.52 18.03
N ILE A 474 -19.48 -4.34 18.47
CA ILE A 474 -19.08 -4.43 19.88
C ILE A 474 -17.58 -4.66 20.01
N GLY A 475 -16.90 -3.73 20.69
CA GLY A 475 -15.45 -3.82 20.90
C GLY A 475 -14.65 -3.84 19.58
N SER A 476 -14.05 -4.98 19.26
CA SER A 476 -13.32 -5.24 18.01
C SER A 476 -14.08 -6.13 17.02
N GLN A 477 -15.32 -6.52 17.32
CA GLN A 477 -16.17 -7.38 16.50
C GLN A 477 -17.23 -6.56 15.78
N SER A 478 -17.59 -6.94 14.55
CA SER A 478 -18.84 -6.50 13.93
C SER A 478 -19.60 -7.64 13.25
N PHE A 479 -20.92 -7.59 13.40
CA PHE A 479 -21.86 -8.55 12.83
C PHE A 479 -22.70 -7.81 11.78
N LEU A 480 -22.66 -8.29 10.54
CA LEU A 480 -23.51 -7.78 9.46
C LEU A 480 -24.62 -8.80 9.19
N PHE A 481 -25.85 -8.39 9.47
CA PHE A 481 -27.07 -9.14 9.18
C PHE A 481 -27.65 -8.65 7.84
N ASP A 482 -27.77 -9.58 6.90
CA ASP A 482 -28.36 -9.37 5.58
C ASP A 482 -29.72 -10.06 5.57
N LYS A 483 -30.80 -9.26 5.62
CA LYS A 483 -32.18 -9.76 5.79
C LYS A 483 -32.77 -10.34 4.50
N ILE A 484 -32.19 -9.98 3.35
CA ILE A 484 -32.61 -10.47 2.03
C ILE A 484 -32.09 -11.89 1.78
N THR A 485 -30.81 -12.13 2.12
CA THR A 485 -30.18 -13.46 2.00
C THR A 485 -30.28 -14.30 3.26
N LYS A 486 -30.77 -13.72 4.37
CA LYS A 486 -30.79 -14.30 5.72
C LYS A 486 -29.43 -14.80 6.18
N THR A 487 -28.38 -14.01 5.97
CA THR A 487 -27.01 -14.36 6.35
C THR A 487 -26.45 -13.44 7.42
N VAL A 488 -25.53 -13.98 8.24
CA VAL A 488 -24.72 -13.20 9.19
C VAL A 488 -23.24 -13.37 8.84
N SER A 489 -22.56 -12.24 8.66
CA SER A 489 -21.11 -12.18 8.47
C SER A 489 -20.46 -11.58 9.71
N LEU A 490 -19.58 -12.35 10.37
CA LEU A 490 -18.77 -11.88 11.49
C LEU A 490 -17.39 -11.40 10.99
N TYR A 491 -17.03 -10.19 11.39
CA TYR A 491 -15.72 -9.59 11.17
C TYR A 491 -15.01 -9.39 12.51
N MET A 492 -13.75 -9.83 12.58
CA MET A 492 -12.86 -9.60 13.71
C MET A 492 -11.85 -8.49 13.38
N ASP A 493 -11.16 -8.00 14.40
CA ASP A 493 -10.01 -7.09 14.33
C ASP A 493 -10.24 -5.73 13.65
N ASP A 494 -10.98 -4.88 14.38
CA ASP A 494 -11.12 -3.43 14.13
C ASP A 494 -11.72 -3.03 12.77
N PRO A 495 -12.93 -3.51 12.43
CA PRO A 495 -13.69 -2.99 11.31
C PRO A 495 -14.09 -1.54 11.60
N ARG A 496 -13.52 -0.57 10.86
CA ARG A 496 -13.93 0.83 10.98
C ARG A 496 -15.38 0.93 10.51
N ILE A 497 -16.22 1.68 11.24
CA ILE A 497 -17.64 1.89 10.89
C ILE A 497 -17.79 2.42 9.45
N GLU A 498 -16.82 3.20 8.98
CA GLU A 498 -16.71 3.68 7.60
C GLU A 498 -16.77 2.55 6.56
N ASP A 499 -16.22 1.37 6.85
CA ASP A 499 -16.13 0.26 5.91
C ASP A 499 -17.47 -0.48 5.77
N VAL A 500 -18.24 -0.58 6.86
CA VAL A 500 -19.63 -1.08 6.79
C VAL A 500 -20.55 -0.06 6.13
N VAL A 501 -20.36 1.25 6.38
CA VAL A 501 -21.06 2.31 5.63
C VAL A 501 -20.71 2.25 4.13
N LYS A 502 -19.45 1.97 3.78
CA LYS A 502 -19.04 1.69 2.39
C LYS A 502 -19.71 0.42 1.84
N ILE A 503 -19.95 -0.63 2.64
CA ILE A 503 -20.71 -1.82 2.20
C ILE A 503 -22.15 -1.46 1.87
N PHE A 504 -22.86 -0.73 2.75
CA PHE A 504 -24.23 -0.28 2.49
C PHE A 504 -24.31 0.59 1.22
N SER A 505 -23.40 1.57 1.09
CA SER A 505 -23.30 2.45 -0.08
C SER A 505 -22.99 1.68 -1.37
N LYS A 506 -21.99 0.78 -1.37
CA LYS A 506 -21.63 -0.05 -2.54
C LYS A 506 -22.77 -0.97 -2.99
N ARG A 507 -23.57 -1.48 -2.05
CA ARG A 507 -24.72 -2.33 -2.35
C ARG A 507 -25.99 -1.53 -2.71
N GLY A 508 -25.97 -0.20 -2.58
CA GLY A 508 -27.12 0.67 -2.85
C GLY A 508 -28.29 0.49 -1.86
N VAL A 509 -28.04 -0.07 -0.68
CA VAL A 509 -29.09 -0.44 0.29
C VAL A 509 -29.11 0.51 1.49
N LYS A 510 -30.31 0.68 2.06
CA LYS A 510 -30.50 1.26 3.38
C LYS A 510 -30.07 0.24 4.45
N GLY A 511 -29.54 0.72 5.57
CA GLY A 511 -29.22 -0.15 6.70
C GLY A 511 -29.09 0.62 8.01
N TYR A 512 -29.28 -0.08 9.11
CA TYR A 512 -29.18 0.48 10.47
C TYR A 512 -27.89 0.03 11.15
N ILE A 513 -27.32 0.88 12.01
CA ILE A 513 -26.09 0.59 12.74
C ILE A 513 -26.36 0.71 14.24
N ILE A 514 -26.20 -0.40 14.96
CA ILE A 514 -26.07 -0.43 16.42
C ILE A 514 -24.57 -0.40 16.76
N TYR A 515 -24.15 0.51 17.63
CA TYR A 515 -22.75 0.65 18.05
C TYR A 515 -22.62 0.61 19.57
N ASP A 516 -22.02 -0.46 20.10
CA ASP A 516 -21.89 -0.71 21.53
C ASP A 516 -20.49 -0.35 22.05
N VAL A 517 -20.44 0.65 22.95
CA VAL A 517 -19.19 1.25 23.45
C VAL A 517 -18.67 0.45 24.66
N ALA A 518 -18.28 -0.80 24.41
CA ALA A 518 -17.88 -1.75 25.46
C ALA A 518 -16.42 -1.63 25.95
N LEU A 519 -15.53 -0.91 25.23
CA LEU A 519 -14.10 -0.81 25.54
C LEU A 519 -13.56 0.62 25.46
N ALA A 520 -12.67 0.96 26.40
CA ALA A 520 -12.25 2.33 26.74
C ALA A 520 -11.31 3.05 25.73
N SER A 521 -11.42 2.76 24.43
CA SER A 521 -10.45 3.26 23.43
C SER A 521 -11.04 3.72 22.08
N ARG A 522 -12.34 3.58 21.82
CA ARG A 522 -12.93 3.92 20.50
C ARG A 522 -14.28 4.64 20.64
N GLN A 523 -14.26 5.96 20.43
CA GLN A 523 -15.48 6.73 20.18
C GLN A 523 -15.92 6.50 18.72
N PRO A 524 -17.23 6.43 18.42
CA PRO A 524 -17.68 6.46 17.03
C PRO A 524 -17.25 7.80 16.39
N PRO A 525 -16.79 7.80 15.12
CA PRO A 525 -16.25 9.00 14.48
C PRO A 525 -17.26 10.14 14.44
N ALA A 526 -16.75 11.37 14.60
CA ALA A 526 -17.57 12.58 14.75
C ALA A 526 -18.52 12.86 13.58
N GLY A 527 -18.29 12.27 12.40
CA GLY A 527 -19.26 12.15 11.31
C GLY A 527 -19.33 10.72 10.78
N LEU A 528 -20.53 10.28 10.36
CA LEU A 528 -20.62 9.22 9.35
C LEU A 528 -20.23 9.86 8.01
N PRO A 529 -19.50 9.17 7.11
CA PRO A 529 -19.12 9.73 5.83
C PRO A 529 -20.33 9.80 4.88
N CYS A 530 -21.14 10.84 5.03
CA CYS A 530 -21.96 11.35 3.94
C CYS A 530 -21.00 11.88 2.87
N ARG A 531 -20.67 11.06 1.87
CA ARG A 531 -20.16 11.60 0.61
C ARG A 531 -21.37 12.05 -0.20
N ASP A 532 -21.41 13.34 -0.51
CA ASP A 532 -22.28 13.89 -1.53
C ASP A 532 -22.09 13.11 -2.83
N GLY A 533 -23.19 12.85 -3.53
CA GLY A 533 -23.22 11.90 -4.63
C GLY A 533 -22.54 12.39 -5.91
N ALA A 534 -22.15 11.42 -6.72
CA ALA A 534 -22.19 11.46 -8.17
C ALA A 534 -22.96 10.21 -8.63
#